data_AF-A0A958KQE5-F1
#
_entry.id   AF-A0A958KQE5-F1
#
_cell.length_a   1.000
_cell.length_b   1.000
_cell.length_c   1.000
_cell.angle_alpha   90.00
_cell.angle_beta   90.00
_cell.angle_gamma   90.00
#
_symmetry.space_group_name_H-M   'P 1'
#
loop_
_entity.id
_entity.type
_entity.pdbx_description
1 polymer ?
#
loop_
_entity_poly.entity_id
_entity_poly.type
_entity_poly.pdbx_seq_one_letter_code
_entity_poly.pdbx_strand_id
1 'polypeptide(L)'
;MILIFYPALFAGEIRSQLPFMLLLIGSSFTWAIGSLLQKTTRDENPIPFFQNLSIQIFSGGVSLLFISYLAGETIPNISDLELLPTLAMIYLALVGTVIAYTCYIYCLRNAPAALVSTYALVNPVIAILLGVLFLGEAFSMRLAYASALVLSGVAIVIFEPFIKGTFRKIKVHRKSKKQMVC
;
A
#
# COMPACT_ATOMS: atom_id res chain seq x y z
N MET A 1 10.42 1.60 -7.83
CA MET A 1 9.80 1.28 -9.13
C MET A 1 10.76 1.36 -10.31
N ILE A 2 11.57 2.41 -10.46
CA ILE A 2 12.55 2.55 -11.56
C ILE A 2 13.52 1.35 -11.67
N LEU A 3 13.93 0.74 -10.55
CA LEU A 3 14.82 -0.44 -10.55
C LEU A 3 14.18 -1.72 -11.11
N ILE A 4 12.85 -1.87 -11.07
CA ILE A 4 12.14 -3.04 -11.61
C ILE A 4 12.03 -2.94 -13.14
N PHE A 5 11.85 -1.72 -13.67
CA PHE A 5 11.77 -1.43 -15.10
C PHE A 5 13.13 -1.14 -15.76
N TYR A 6 14.22 -1.12 -14.98
CA TYR A 6 15.59 -0.89 -15.46
C TYR A 6 15.99 -1.73 -16.69
N PRO A 7 15.75 -3.06 -16.75
CA PRO A 7 16.13 -3.83 -17.94
C PRO A 7 15.32 -3.46 -19.18
N ALA A 8 14.08 -3.00 -19.03
CA ALA A 8 13.21 -2.64 -20.15
C ALA A 8 13.42 -1.21 -20.67
N LEU A 9 13.89 -0.30 -19.82
CA LEU A 9 14.29 1.06 -20.21
C LEU A 9 15.50 1.05 -21.16
N PHE A 10 16.43 0.09 -21.01
CA PHE A 10 17.59 -0.08 -21.89
C PHE A 10 17.30 -0.88 -23.16
N ALA A 11 16.15 -1.56 -23.25
CA ALA A 11 15.72 -2.28 -24.44
C ALA A 11 15.11 -1.37 -25.53
N GLY A 12 15.02 -0.05 -25.30
CA GLY A 12 14.47 0.90 -26.28
C GLY A 12 12.94 0.90 -26.38
N GLU A 13 12.23 0.17 -25.52
CA GLU A 13 10.76 0.03 -25.54
C GLU A 13 10.00 1.11 -24.74
N ILE A 14 10.59 2.29 -24.53
CA ILE A 14 10.01 3.35 -23.67
C ILE A 14 8.56 3.72 -24.09
N ARG A 15 8.26 3.66 -25.39
CA ARG A 15 6.94 4.03 -25.93
C ARG A 15 5.83 3.03 -25.59
N SER A 16 6.14 1.74 -25.48
CA SER A 16 5.15 0.71 -25.08
C SER A 16 4.92 0.71 -23.56
N GLN A 17 5.90 1.18 -22.77
CA GLN A 17 5.84 1.15 -21.31
C GLN A 17 5.23 2.40 -20.67
N LEU A 18 5.25 3.53 -21.39
CA LEU A 18 4.67 4.80 -20.95
C LEU A 18 3.22 4.70 -20.43
N PRO A 19 2.27 4.00 -21.09
CA PRO A 19 0.90 3.90 -20.56
C PRO A 19 0.84 3.22 -19.19
N PHE A 20 1.64 2.17 -18.96
CA PHE A 20 1.69 1.47 -17.67
C PHE A 20 2.27 2.35 -16.56
N MET A 21 3.28 3.16 -16.86
CA MET A 21 3.84 4.12 -15.89
C MET A 21 2.80 5.18 -15.50
N LEU A 22 2.06 5.73 -16.48
CA LEU A 22 1.00 6.70 -16.22
C LEU A 22 -0.14 6.09 -15.38
N LEU A 23 -0.52 4.84 -15.66
CA LEU A 23 -1.52 4.11 -14.88
C LEU A 23 -1.07 3.91 -13.42
N LEU A 24 0.18 3.54 -13.18
CA LEU A 24 0.72 3.37 -11.82
C LEU A 24 0.79 4.67 -11.02
N ILE A 25 1.14 5.78 -11.68
CA ILE A 25 1.13 7.10 -11.06
C ILE A 25 -0.32 7.48 -10.75
N GLY A 26 -1.22 7.33 -11.72
CA GLY A 26 -2.65 7.58 -11.56
C GLY A 26 -3.25 6.80 -10.39
N SER A 27 -2.98 5.50 -10.29
CA SER A 27 -3.49 4.66 -9.21
C SER A 27 -3.00 5.12 -7.83
N SER A 28 -1.75 5.55 -7.74
CA SER A 28 -1.16 6.07 -6.50
C SER A 28 -1.85 7.37 -6.04
N PHE A 29 -2.16 8.27 -6.97
CA PHE A 29 -2.93 9.48 -6.69
C PHE A 29 -4.36 9.15 -6.26
N THR A 30 -5.04 8.26 -6.98
CA THR A 30 -6.40 7.82 -6.64
C THR A 30 -6.46 7.22 -5.24
N TRP A 31 -5.47 6.39 -4.86
CA TRP A 31 -5.39 5.82 -3.52
C TRP A 31 -5.21 6.87 -2.42
N ALA A 32 -4.30 7.82 -2.64
CA ALA A 32 -4.03 8.90 -1.70
C ALA A 32 -5.26 9.81 -1.51
N ILE A 33 -5.90 10.22 -2.61
CA ILE A 33 -7.13 11.03 -2.59
C ILE A 33 -8.25 10.27 -1.89
N GLY A 34 -8.48 9.00 -2.23
CA GLY A 34 -9.51 8.17 -1.60
C GLY A 34 -9.32 8.03 -0.10
N SER A 35 -8.09 7.82 0.36
CA SER A 35 -7.77 7.71 1.79
C SER A 35 -7.98 9.03 2.54
N LEU A 36 -7.69 10.17 1.91
CA LEU A 36 -7.94 11.50 2.49
C LEU A 36 -9.44 11.84 2.51
N LEU A 37 -10.16 11.57 1.42
CA LEU A 37 -11.60 11.80 1.34
C LEU A 37 -12.37 10.97 2.37
N GLN A 38 -11.99 9.71 2.58
CA GLN A 38 -12.59 8.86 3.62
C GLN A 38 -12.41 9.45 5.03
N LYS A 39 -11.32 10.19 5.26
CA LYS A 39 -11.08 10.89 6.52
C LYS A 39 -11.93 12.16 6.62
N THR A 40 -11.96 12.99 5.58
CA THR A 40 -12.69 14.27 5.59
C THR A 40 -14.21 14.06 5.64
N THR A 41 -14.74 13.14 4.83
CA THR A 41 -16.17 12.81 4.82
C THR A 41 -16.66 12.26 6.16
N ARG A 42 -15.77 11.67 6.99
CA ARG A 42 -16.08 11.29 8.38
C ARG A 42 -16.47 12.49 9.24
N ASP A 43 -15.76 13.60 9.09
CA ASP A 43 -15.92 14.78 9.94
C ASP A 43 -17.18 15.57 9.56
N GLU A 44 -17.63 15.47 8.30
CA GLU A 44 -18.82 16.16 7.78
C GLU A 44 -20.10 15.30 7.81
N ASN A 45 -20.00 13.98 7.57
CA ASN A 45 -21.14 13.06 7.55
C ASN A 45 -20.72 11.66 8.05
N PRO A 46 -21.03 11.28 9.31
CA PRO A 46 -20.61 10.00 9.87
C PRO A 46 -21.42 8.85 9.28
N ILE A 47 -21.03 8.37 8.11
CA ILE A 47 -21.54 7.13 7.50
C ILE A 47 -21.14 5.93 8.40
N PRO A 48 -22.07 5.00 8.67
CA PRO A 48 -21.77 3.77 9.41
C PRO A 48 -20.58 3.03 8.79
N PHE A 49 -19.75 2.44 9.66
CA PHE A 49 -18.52 1.74 9.28
C PHE A 49 -18.73 0.70 8.17
N PHE A 50 -19.72 -0.16 8.37
CA PHE A 50 -20.07 -1.22 7.42
C PHE A 50 -20.58 -0.67 6.09
N GLN A 51 -21.27 0.47 6.08
CA GLN A 51 -21.77 1.06 4.84
C GLN A 51 -20.63 1.56 3.94
N ASN A 52 -19.61 2.20 4.52
CA ASN A 52 -18.43 2.64 3.76
C ASN A 52 -17.63 1.45 3.19
N LEU A 53 -17.43 0.40 4.00
CA LEU A 53 -16.78 -0.84 3.55
C LEU A 53 -17.54 -1.49 2.39
N SER A 54 -18.87 -1.62 2.52
CA SER A 54 -19.73 -2.23 1.50
C SER A 54 -19.65 -1.46 0.18
N ILE A 55 -19.72 -0.12 0.21
CA ILE A 55 -19.63 0.70 -1.00
C ILE A 55 -18.28 0.51 -1.69
N GLN A 56 -17.17 0.51 -0.95
CA GLN A 56 -15.83 0.31 -1.54
C GLN A 56 -15.68 -1.06 -2.18
N ILE A 57 -15.97 -2.13 -1.44
CA ILE A 57 -15.81 -3.51 -1.94
C ILE A 57 -16.75 -3.77 -3.13
N PHE A 58 -18.01 -3.28 -3.05
CA PHE A 58 -18.97 -3.41 -4.14
C PHE A 58 -18.52 -2.64 -5.38
N SER A 59 -18.11 -1.37 -5.23
CA SER A 59 -17.62 -0.58 -6.36
C SER A 59 -16.37 -1.19 -7.00
N GLY A 60 -15.46 -1.76 -6.20
CA GLY A 60 -14.27 -2.45 -6.70
C GLY A 60 -14.62 -3.71 -7.47
N GLY A 61 -15.52 -4.53 -6.93
CA GLY A 61 -16.01 -5.74 -7.60
C GLY A 61 -16.71 -5.44 -8.93
N VAL A 62 -17.62 -4.46 -8.95
CA VAL A 62 -18.29 -4.01 -10.20
C VAL A 62 -17.29 -3.48 -11.22
N SER A 63 -16.29 -2.69 -10.78
CA SER A 63 -15.26 -2.16 -11.68
C SER A 63 -14.41 -3.27 -12.28
N LEU A 64 -14.04 -4.28 -11.48
CA LEU A 64 -13.27 -5.44 -11.97
C LEU A 64 -14.08 -6.28 -12.96
N LEU A 65 -15.37 -6.52 -12.70
CA LEU A 65 -16.25 -7.22 -13.65
C LEU A 65 -16.41 -6.45 -14.95
N PHE A 66 -16.52 -5.12 -14.89
CA PHE A 66 -16.59 -4.29 -16.09
C PHE A 66 -15.31 -4.35 -16.91
N ILE A 67 -14.14 -4.32 -16.26
CA ILE A 67 -12.84 -4.48 -16.94
C ILE A 67 -12.71 -5.89 -17.53
N SER A 68 -13.09 -6.93 -16.80
CA SER A 68 -13.08 -8.33 -17.25
C SER A 68 -13.95 -8.51 -18.50
N TYR A 69 -15.14 -7.88 -18.52
CA TYR A 69 -16.02 -7.84 -19.69
C TYR A 69 -15.36 -7.16 -20.90
N LEU A 70 -14.72 -5.99 -20.71
CA LEU A 70 -14.01 -5.29 -21.78
C LEU A 70 -12.76 -6.05 -22.27
N ALA A 71 -12.10 -6.80 -21.38
CA ALA A 71 -10.97 -7.66 -21.71
C ALA A 71 -11.37 -8.93 -22.47
N GLY A 72 -12.66 -9.25 -22.53
CA GLY A 72 -13.17 -10.45 -23.20
C GLY A 72 -12.89 -11.74 -22.44
N GLU A 73 -12.69 -11.67 -21.12
CA GLU A 73 -12.48 -12.86 -20.30
C GLU A 73 -13.73 -13.73 -20.27
N THR A 74 -13.55 -15.05 -20.42
CA THR A 74 -14.64 -16.02 -20.36
C THR A 74 -14.82 -16.54 -18.95
N ILE A 75 -16.08 -16.76 -18.55
CA ILE A 75 -16.39 -17.45 -17.29
C ILE A 75 -15.85 -18.88 -17.39
N PRO A 76 -14.93 -19.31 -16.51
CA PRO A 76 -14.39 -20.66 -16.55
C PRO A 76 -15.49 -21.69 -16.25
N ASN A 77 -15.43 -22.86 -16.88
CA ASN A 77 -16.36 -23.94 -16.56
C ASN A 77 -16.06 -24.46 -15.15
N ILE A 78 -17.10 -24.89 -14.44
CA ILE A 78 -16.98 -25.42 -13.07
C ILE A 78 -16.06 -26.66 -13.03
N SER A 79 -16.03 -27.44 -14.12
CA SER A 79 -15.15 -28.59 -14.29
C SER A 79 -13.66 -28.25 -14.35
N ASP A 80 -13.33 -27.02 -14.73
CA ASP A 80 -11.96 -26.57 -14.98
C ASP A 80 -11.37 -25.85 -13.75
N LEU A 81 -12.16 -25.75 -12.67
CA LEU A 81 -11.75 -25.10 -11.42
C LEU A 81 -10.84 -26.01 -10.62
N GLU A 82 -9.54 -25.70 -10.64
CA GLU A 82 -8.59 -26.30 -9.71
C GLU A 82 -8.86 -25.85 -8.28
N LEU A 83 -8.82 -26.79 -7.32
CA LEU A 83 -9.14 -26.52 -5.92
C LEU A 83 -8.20 -25.51 -5.28
N LEU A 84 -6.88 -25.64 -5.52
CA LEU A 84 -5.88 -24.83 -4.84
C LEU A 84 -5.92 -23.34 -5.25
N PRO A 85 -5.93 -22.96 -6.55
CA PRO A 85 -6.14 -21.58 -6.98
C PRO A 85 -7.48 -21.01 -6.52
N THR A 86 -8.53 -21.82 -6.52
CA THR A 86 -9.86 -21.40 -6.05
C THR A 86 -9.84 -21.05 -4.57
N LEU A 87 -9.24 -21.90 -3.73
CA LEU A 87 -9.09 -21.64 -2.30
C LEU A 87 -8.19 -20.42 -2.04
N ALA A 88 -7.11 -20.24 -2.80
CA ALA A 88 -6.26 -19.06 -2.71
C ALA A 88 -7.03 -17.77 -3.06
N MET A 89 -7.86 -17.79 -4.09
CA MET A 89 -8.73 -16.67 -4.46
C MET A 89 -9.75 -16.35 -3.36
N ILE A 90 -10.42 -17.37 -2.79
CA ILE A 90 -11.36 -17.19 -1.68
C ILE A 90 -10.66 -16.61 -0.46
N TYR A 91 -9.46 -17.11 -0.13
CA TYR A 91 -8.63 -16.58 0.94
C TYR A 91 -8.29 -15.10 0.72
N LEU A 92 -7.87 -14.72 -0.48
CA LEU A 92 -7.57 -13.32 -0.82
C LEU A 92 -8.83 -12.45 -0.78
N ALA A 93 -9.97 -12.93 -1.26
CA ALA A 93 -11.23 -12.18 -1.23
C ALA A 93 -11.70 -11.92 0.21
N LEU A 94 -11.66 -12.92 1.08
CA LEU A 94 -12.14 -12.79 2.45
C LEU A 94 -11.10 -12.15 3.38
N VAL A 95 -9.91 -12.74 3.45
CA VAL A 95 -8.87 -12.29 4.38
C VAL A 95 -8.13 -11.08 3.82
N GLY A 96 -7.69 -11.16 2.56
CA GLY A 96 -6.91 -10.11 1.91
C GLY A 96 -7.70 -8.84 1.58
N THR A 97 -9.02 -8.95 1.38
CA THR A 97 -9.89 -7.81 1.10
C THR A 97 -10.80 -7.50 2.29
N VAL A 98 -11.79 -8.34 2.60
CA VAL A 98 -12.82 -7.98 3.60
C VAL A 98 -12.21 -7.70 4.97
N ILE A 99 -11.42 -8.62 5.52
CA ILE A 99 -10.82 -8.46 6.86
C ILE A 99 -9.77 -7.35 6.85
N ALA A 100 -8.84 -7.37 5.88
CA ALA A 100 -7.75 -6.39 5.82
C ALA A 100 -8.26 -4.95 5.65
N TYR A 101 -9.23 -4.70 4.73
CA TYR A 101 -9.81 -3.36 4.57
C TYR A 101 -10.60 -2.93 5.80
N THR A 102 -11.30 -3.85 6.45
CA THR A 102 -11.99 -3.57 7.72
C THR A 102 -10.99 -3.05 8.76
N CYS A 103 -9.87 -3.74 8.95
CA CYS A 103 -8.79 -3.30 9.83
C CYS A 103 -8.21 -1.96 9.38
N TYR A 104 -7.96 -1.75 8.08
CA TYR A 104 -7.42 -0.50 7.55
C TYR A 104 -8.33 0.70 7.83
N ILE A 105 -9.63 0.60 7.53
CA ILE A 105 -10.59 1.67 7.79
C ILE A 105 -10.74 1.89 9.30
N TYR A 106 -10.72 0.83 10.11
CA TYR A 106 -10.71 0.97 11.56
C TYR A 106 -9.47 1.74 12.05
N CYS A 107 -8.28 1.43 11.55
CA CYS A 107 -7.06 2.15 11.88
C CYS A 107 -7.11 3.60 11.41
N LEU A 108 -7.59 3.89 10.19
CA LEU A 108 -7.77 5.26 9.69
C LEU A 108 -8.74 6.08 10.54
N ARG A 109 -9.73 5.44 11.17
CA ARG A 109 -10.65 6.10 12.09
C ARG A 109 -10.01 6.44 13.44
N ASN A 110 -9.04 5.65 13.89
CA ASN A 110 -8.47 5.75 15.24
C ASN A 110 -7.04 6.32 15.29
N ALA A 111 -6.37 6.47 14.15
CA ALA A 111 -4.98 6.92 14.07
C ALA A 111 -4.74 7.91 12.91
N PRO A 112 -3.67 8.73 12.96
CA PRO A 112 -3.31 9.61 11.85
C PRO A 112 -3.04 8.81 10.57
N ALA A 113 -3.54 9.29 9.42
CA ALA A 113 -3.35 8.64 8.12
C ALA A 113 -1.87 8.38 7.78
N ALA A 114 -0.96 9.26 8.22
CA ALA A 114 0.48 9.09 8.05
C ALA A 114 1.05 7.89 8.84
N LEU A 115 0.49 7.58 10.00
CA LEU A 115 0.88 6.39 10.77
C LEU A 115 0.28 5.14 10.11
N VAL A 116 -1.00 5.20 9.73
CA VAL A 116 -1.66 4.07 9.08
C VAL A 116 -0.95 3.71 7.79
N SER A 117 -0.56 4.68 6.96
CA SER A 117 0.14 4.45 5.69
C SER A 117 1.52 3.79 5.82
N THR A 118 2.13 3.80 7.01
CA THR A 118 3.38 3.07 7.25
C THR A 118 3.24 1.55 7.10
N TYR A 119 2.02 0.99 7.19
CA TYR A 119 1.78 -0.43 6.96
C TYR A 119 2.25 -0.89 5.57
N ALA A 120 2.09 -0.02 4.55
CA ALA A 120 2.47 -0.32 3.18
C ALA A 120 4.00 -0.50 3.04
N LEU A 121 4.77 0.04 3.98
CA LEU A 121 6.21 -0.10 4.05
C LEU A 121 6.62 -1.45 4.66
N VAL A 122 5.79 -2.02 5.53
CA VAL A 122 6.02 -3.33 6.16
C VAL A 122 5.70 -4.48 5.17
N ASN A 123 4.72 -4.29 4.28
CA ASN A 123 4.27 -5.33 3.34
C ASN A 123 5.41 -5.98 2.52
N PRO A 124 6.34 -5.22 1.90
CA PRO A 124 7.48 -5.82 1.18
C PRO A 124 8.35 -6.72 2.05
N VAL A 125 8.56 -6.35 3.31
CA VAL A 125 9.39 -7.12 4.26
C VAL A 125 8.74 -8.48 4.53
N ILE A 126 7.44 -8.47 4.81
CA ILE A 126 6.65 -9.68 5.03
C ILE A 126 6.63 -10.54 3.77
N ALA A 127 6.45 -9.94 2.59
CA ALA A 127 6.45 -10.66 1.34
C ALA A 127 7.78 -11.40 1.08
N ILE A 128 8.92 -10.73 1.31
CA ILE A 128 10.24 -11.36 1.16
C ILE A 128 10.45 -12.48 2.18
N LEU A 129 10.08 -12.26 3.44
CA LEU A 129 10.19 -13.30 4.48
C LEU A 129 9.36 -14.53 4.13
N LEU A 130 8.11 -14.33 3.69
CA LEU A 130 7.25 -15.44 3.27
C LEU A 130 7.78 -16.14 2.01
N GLY A 131 8.32 -15.40 1.02
CA GLY A 131 8.92 -15.98 -0.17
C GLY A 131 10.14 -16.86 0.13
N VAL A 132 11.02 -16.41 1.02
CA VAL A 132 12.20 -17.21 1.44
C VAL A 132 11.77 -18.42 2.27
N LEU A 133 10.85 -18.24 3.22
CA LEU A 133 10.46 -19.30 4.17
C LEU A 133 9.54 -20.36 3.56
N PHE A 134 8.56 -19.96 2.73
CA PHE A 134 7.53 -20.86 2.20
C PHE A 134 7.77 -21.26 0.75
N LEU A 135 8.33 -20.38 -0.09
CA LEU A 135 8.61 -20.68 -1.50
C LEU A 135 10.05 -21.14 -1.73
N GLY A 136 10.91 -21.05 -0.72
CA GLY A 136 12.32 -21.44 -0.82
C GLY A 136 13.12 -20.56 -1.80
N GLU A 137 12.68 -19.33 -2.05
CA GLU A 137 13.33 -18.43 -2.99
C GLU A 137 14.79 -18.15 -2.57
N ALA A 138 15.72 -18.34 -3.50
CA ALA A 138 17.14 -18.10 -3.26
C ALA A 138 17.37 -16.60 -2.96
N PHE A 139 17.93 -16.32 -1.78
CA PHE A 139 18.23 -14.96 -1.34
C PHE A 139 19.39 -14.38 -2.14
N SER A 140 19.09 -13.81 -3.32
CA SER A 140 20.10 -13.20 -4.17
C SER A 140 20.65 -11.91 -3.55
N MET A 141 21.92 -11.59 -3.83
CA MET A 141 22.54 -10.35 -3.37
C MET A 141 21.74 -9.11 -3.81
N ARG A 142 21.12 -9.18 -4.99
CA ARG A 142 20.27 -8.11 -5.53
C ARG A 142 19.00 -7.91 -4.71
N LEU A 143 18.37 -9.00 -4.29
CA LEU A 143 17.21 -8.98 -3.40
C LEU A 143 17.61 -8.41 -2.03
N ALA A 144 18.78 -8.78 -1.51
CA ALA A 144 19.30 -8.24 -0.25
C ALA A 144 19.46 -6.71 -0.29
N TYR A 145 20.09 -6.16 -1.34
CA TYR A 145 20.26 -4.72 -1.51
C TYR A 145 18.93 -3.98 -1.68
N ALA A 146 18.01 -4.53 -2.49
CA ALA A 146 16.68 -3.95 -2.67
C ALA A 146 15.88 -3.93 -1.36
N SER A 147 15.93 -5.03 -0.60
CA SER A 147 15.27 -5.16 0.71
C SER A 147 15.83 -4.18 1.72
N ALA A 148 17.16 -4.05 1.80
CA ALA A 148 17.83 -3.11 2.69
C ALA A 148 17.45 -1.65 2.38
N LEU A 149 17.38 -1.28 1.09
CA LEU A 149 16.91 0.04 0.66
C LEU A 149 15.47 0.31 1.10
N VAL A 150 14.55 -0.63 0.86
CA VAL A 150 13.14 -0.48 1.29
C VAL A 150 13.06 -0.36 2.81
N LEU A 151 13.71 -1.27 3.56
CA LEU A 151 13.77 -1.27 5.02
C LEU A 151 14.32 0.03 5.59
N SER A 152 15.35 0.61 4.97
CA SER A 152 15.91 1.89 5.38
C SER A 152 14.90 3.04 5.22
N GLY A 153 14.12 3.05 4.13
CA GLY A 153 13.03 3.99 3.93
C GLY A 153 11.92 3.84 4.98
N VAL A 154 11.57 2.60 5.32
CA VAL A 154 10.59 2.29 6.38
C VAL A 154 11.05 2.84 7.73
N ALA A 155 12.31 2.56 8.11
CA ALA A 155 12.87 2.99 9.37
C ALA A 155 12.80 4.51 9.51
N ILE A 156 13.19 5.27 8.47
CA ILE A 156 13.16 6.75 8.51
C ILE A 156 11.75 7.28 8.82
N VAL A 157 10.71 6.72 8.20
CA VAL A 157 9.32 7.17 8.41
C VAL A 157 8.83 6.82 9.81
N ILE A 158 9.13 5.62 10.32
CA ILE A 158 8.74 5.21 11.67
C ILE A 158 9.44 6.06 12.74
N PHE A 159 10.71 6.41 12.52
CA PHE A 159 11.48 7.24 13.46
C PHE A 159 11.19 8.75 13.29
N GLU A 160 10.43 9.20 12.29
CA GLU A 160 10.09 10.60 12.07
C GLU A 160 9.43 11.30 13.29
N PRO A 161 8.43 10.72 13.98
CA PRO A 161 7.90 11.29 15.22
C PRO A 161 8.94 11.42 16.33
N PHE A 162 9.91 10.50 16.42
CA PHE A 162 11.01 10.55 17.40
C PHE A 162 12.05 11.64 17.04
N ILE A 163 12.36 11.79 15.75
CA ILE A 163 13.24 12.80 15.20
C ILE A 163 12.64 14.20 15.40
N LYS A 164 11.37 14.43 15.05
CA LYS A 164 10.69 15.71 15.28
C LYS A 164 10.57 16.05 16.76
N GLY A 165 10.33 15.08 17.64
CA GLY A 165 10.33 15.27 19.10
C GLY A 165 11.70 15.74 19.63
N THR A 166 12.78 15.15 19.12
CA THR A 166 14.17 15.53 19.44
C THR A 166 14.52 16.91 18.90
N PHE A 167 14.22 17.20 17.63
CA PHE A 167 14.48 18.51 17.02
C PHE A 167 13.65 19.63 17.65
N ARG A 168 12.40 19.36 18.07
CA ARG A 168 11.57 20.33 18.81
C ARG A 168 12.15 20.63 20.19
N LYS A 169 12.63 19.62 20.93
CA LYS A 169 13.35 19.82 22.21
C LYS A 169 14.63 20.64 22.03
N ILE A 170 15.42 20.37 20.99
CA ILE A 170 16.67 21.11 20.71
C ILE A 170 16.37 22.58 20.36
N LYS A 171 15.32 22.85 19.56
CA LYS A 171 14.93 24.22 19.19
C LYS A 171 14.38 25.01 20.38
N VAL A 172 13.63 24.36 21.28
CA VAL A 172 13.09 24.99 22.51
C VAL A 172 14.20 25.26 23.53
N HIS A 173 15.12 24.31 23.74
CA HIS A 173 16.25 24.49 24.68
C HIS A 173 17.22 25.60 24.21
N ARG A 174 17.42 25.75 22.90
CA ARG A 174 18.21 26.85 22.32
C ARG A 174 17.51 28.22 22.41
N LYS A 175 16.17 28.27 22.38
CA LYS A 175 15.40 29.51 22.56
C LYS A 175 15.38 29.96 24.02
N SER A 176 15.27 29.02 24.96
CA SER A 176 15.34 29.28 26.41
C SER A 176 16.71 29.78 26.87
N LYS A 177 17.83 29.21 26.38
CA LYS A 177 19.17 29.73 26.66
C LYS A 177 19.43 31.13 26.09
N LYS A 178 18.74 31.53 25.02
CA LYS A 178 18.89 32.86 24.41
C LYS A 178 18.11 33.95 25.15
N GLN A 179 17.08 33.59 25.93
CA GLN A 179 16.27 34.52 26.74
C GLN A 179 16.80 34.71 28.17
N MET A 180 17.74 33.89 28.63
CA MET A 180 18.38 34.01 29.95
C MET A 180 19.69 34.82 29.93
N VAL A 181 20.11 35.30 28.75
CA VAL A 181 21.38 36.04 28.53
C VAL A 181 21.11 37.46 28.01
N CYS A 182 19.87 37.94 28.13
CA CYS A 182 19.48 39.34 27.97
C CYS A 182 18.82 39.80 29.27
#